data_AF-A0A3R9KUF3-F1
#
_entry.id   AF-A0A3R9KUF3-F1
#
_cell.length_a   1.000
_cell.length_b   1.000
_cell.length_c   1.000
_cell.angle_alpha   90.00
_cell.angle_beta   90.00
_cell.angle_gamma   90.00
#
_symmetry.space_group_name_H-M   'P 1'
#
loop_
_entity.id
_entity.type
_entity.pdbx_description
1 polymer ?
#
loop_
_entity_poly.entity_id
_entity_poly.type
_entity_poly.pdbx_seq_one_letter_code
_entity_poly.pdbx_strand_id
1 'polypeptide(L)' 'MSELGPISRAATTWTAVFVVAATNECVTVGSWDSPDALTRWARDPWFRGRARFEGMAPLIHPTDFTAELQKGTR' A
#
# COMPACT_ATOMS: atom_id res chain seq x y z
N MET A 1 9.69 -18.17 -5.44
CA MET A 1 9.24 -17.29 -4.34
C MET A 1 10.29 -16.20 -4.22
N SER A 2 10.02 -14.97 -4.67
CA SER A 2 11.00 -13.90 -4.51
C SER A 2 11.07 -13.51 -3.03
N GLU A 3 12.24 -13.70 -2.44
CA GLU A 3 12.55 -13.26 -1.08
C GLU A 3 12.47 -11.74 -1.02
N LEU A 4 11.37 -11.26 -0.45
CA LEU A 4 11.26 -9.87 -0.02
C LEU A 4 12.37 -9.65 1.03
N GLY A 5 13.31 -8.75 0.76
CA GLY A 5 14.55 -8.56 1.51
C GLY A 5 14.38 -8.17 3.00
N PRO A 6 15.46 -7.80 3.71
CA PRO A 6 15.45 -7.59 5.16
C PRO A 6 14.41 -6.57 5.67
N ILE A 7 14.00 -5.61 4.84
CA ILE A 7 12.94 -4.63 5.16
C ILE A 7 11.60 -5.33 5.43
N SER A 8 11.34 -6.45 4.78
CA SER A 8 10.08 -7.21 4.90
C SER A 8 9.95 -7.96 6.22
N ARG A 9 11.06 -8.20 6.93
CA ARG A 9 11.05 -8.75 8.29
C ARG A 9 10.83 -7.69 9.37
N ALA A 10 11.12 -6.42 9.09
CA ALA A 10 10.97 -5.31 10.03
C ALA A 10 9.64 -4.55 9.87
N ALA A 11 8.93 -4.76 8.76
CA ALA A 11 7.64 -4.13 8.51
C ALA A 11 6.57 -4.67 9.46
N THR A 12 5.84 -3.78 10.12
CA THR A 12 4.71 -4.12 11.00
C THR A 12 3.38 -3.99 10.27
N THR A 13 3.31 -3.15 9.24
CA THR A 13 2.16 -3.03 8.36
C THR A 13 2.59 -2.83 6.90
N TRP A 14 1.64 -2.95 5.98
CA TRP A 14 1.84 -2.84 4.53
C TRP A 14 0.76 -1.96 3.93
N THR A 15 1.08 -1.18 2.90
CA THR A 15 0.09 -0.39 2.16
C THR A 15 0.12 -0.73 0.68
N ALA A 16 -1.05 -0.72 0.04
CA ALA A 16 -1.20 -1.03 -1.37
C ALA A 16 -0.95 0.22 -2.20
N VAL A 17 -0.12 0.10 -3.23
CA VAL A 17 0.22 1.18 -4.17
C VAL A 17 -0.57 0.96 -5.47
N PHE A 18 -1.32 1.96 -5.87
CA PHE A 18 -2.09 1.96 -7.11
C PHE A 18 -1.75 3.16 -7.98
N VAL A 19 -1.85 2.97 -9.30
CA VAL A 19 -1.92 4.08 -10.26
C VAL A 19 -3.37 4.27 -10.69
N VAL A 20 -3.91 5.47 -10.47
CA VAL A 20 -5.27 5.83 -10.87
C VAL A 20 -5.30 6.06 -12.38
N ALA A 21 -6.12 5.30 -13.12
CA ALA A 21 -6.08 5.29 -14.58
C ALA A 21 -6.46 6.64 -15.21
N ALA A 22 -7.33 7.41 -14.55
CA ALA A 22 -7.79 8.69 -15.06
C ALA A 22 -6.75 9.81 -14.96
N THR A 23 -5.91 9.78 -13.93
CA THR A 23 -4.95 10.86 -13.61
C THR A 23 -3.49 10.44 -13.77
N ASN A 24 -3.22 9.14 -13.93
CA ASN A 24 -1.89 8.53 -13.81
C ASN A 24 -1.18 8.81 -12.48
N GLU A 25 -1.92 9.21 -11.44
CA GLU A 25 -1.35 9.48 -10.14
C GLU A 25 -1.14 8.19 -9.35
N CYS A 26 -0.05 8.16 -8.59
CA CYS A 26 0.27 7.07 -7.69
C CYS A 26 -0.33 7.36 -6.31
N VAL A 27 -1.14 6.44 -5.79
CA VAL A 27 -1.79 6.55 -4.48
C VAL A 27 -1.51 5.31 -3.65
N THR A 28 -1.32 5.53 -2.35
CA THR A 28 -1.25 4.47 -1.34
C THR A 28 -2.57 4.41 -0.59
N VAL A 29 -3.10 3.21 -0.38
CA VAL A 29 -4.43 3.03 0.22
C VAL A 29 -4.34 1.98 1.29
N GLY A 30 -4.79 2.32 2.50
CA GLY A 30 -5.00 1.37 3.60
C GLY A 30 -3.73 0.88 4.29
N SER A 31 -3.93 0.00 5.26
CA SER A 31 -2.89 -0.64 6.07
C SER A 31 -3.30 -2.08 6.38
N TRP A 32 -2.38 -3.03 6.15
CA TRP A 32 -2.58 -4.46 6.43
C TRP A 32 -1.44 -4.99 7.29
N ASP A 33 -1.77 -5.94 8.15
CA ASP A 33 -0.82 -6.70 8.97
C ASP A 33 0.00 -7.73 8.16
N SER A 34 -0.47 -8.06 6.95
CA SER A 34 0.09 -9.12 6.11
C SER A 34 0.15 -8.71 4.62
N PRO A 35 1.28 -8.97 3.92
CA PRO A 35 1.39 -8.81 2.47
C PRO A 35 0.35 -9.62 1.68
N ASP A 36 0.02 -10.81 2.18
CA ASP A 36 -0.92 -11.72 1.52
C ASP A 36 -2.34 -11.20 1.62
N ALA A 37 -2.73 -10.69 2.79
CA ALA A 37 -4.04 -10.08 3.00
C ALA A 37 -4.22 -8.85 2.11
N LEU A 38 -3.21 -7.98 2.04
CA LEU A 38 -3.17 -6.84 1.13
C LEU A 38 -3.31 -7.27 -0.32
N THR A 39 -2.50 -8.23 -0.77
CA THR A 39 -2.48 -8.67 -2.18
C THR A 39 -3.82 -9.25 -2.62
N ARG A 40 -4.50 -9.99 -1.73
CA ARG A 40 -5.84 -10.52 -2.00
C ARG A 40 -6.86 -9.39 -2.16
N TRP A 41 -6.83 -8.42 -1.26
CA TRP A 41 -7.71 -7.25 -1.33
C TRP A 41 -7.41 -6.38 -2.56
N ALA A 42 -6.14 -6.14 -2.89
CA ALA A 42 -5.76 -5.27 -3.99
C ALA A 42 -6.14 -5.82 -5.38
N ARG A 43 -6.41 -7.13 -5.46
CA ARG A 43 -6.89 -7.81 -6.68
C ARG A 43 -8.42 -7.81 -6.78
N ASP A 44 -9.12 -7.13 -5.88
CA ASP A 44 -10.58 -7.03 -5.91
C ASP A 44 -11.07 -6.49 -7.28
N PRO A 45 -12.10 -7.12 -7.89
CA PRO A 45 -12.66 -6.67 -9.15
C PRO A 45 -13.09 -5.20 -9.18
N TRP A 46 -13.37 -4.60 -8.02
CA TRP A 46 -13.73 -3.20 -7.87
C TRP A 46 -12.71 -2.23 -8.48
N PHE A 47 -11.42 -2.58 -8.46
CA PHE A 47 -10.36 -1.72 -9.00
C PHE A 47 -10.24 -1.78 -10.54
N ARG A 48 -10.84 -2.78 -11.19
CA ARG A 48 -10.70 -2.97 -12.65
C ARG A 48 -11.17 -1.74 -13.43
N GLY A 49 -10.30 -1.22 -14.28
CA GLY A 49 -10.55 -0.03 -15.11
C GLY A 49 -10.53 1.30 -14.34
N ARG A 50 -10.38 1.29 -13.01
CA ARG A 50 -10.30 2.50 -12.17
C ARG A 50 -8.87 2.76 -11.71
N ALA A 51 -8.19 1.72 -11.26
CA ALA A 51 -6.83 1.80 -10.75
C ALA A 51 -6.06 0.50 -11.05
N ARG A 52 -4.75 0.63 -11.29
CA ARG A 52 -3.85 -0.51 -11.50
C ARG A 52 -3.00 -0.71 -10.25
N PHE A 53 -3.04 -1.91 -9.68
CA PHE A 53 -2.15 -2.27 -8.58
C PHE A 53 -0.71 -2.39 -9.09
N GLU A 54 0.18 -1.55 -8.57
CA GLU A 54 1.61 -1.56 -8.93
C GLU A 54 2.44 -2.40 -7.96
N GLY A 55 2.02 -2.46 -6.70
CA GLY A 55 2.76 -3.16 -5.68
C GLY A 55 2.35 -2.76 -4.27
N MET A 56 3.21 -3.08 -3.32
CA MET A 56 2.99 -2.80 -1.91
C MET A 56 4.23 -2.13 -1.31
N ALA A 57 4.03 -1.24 -0.36
CA ALA A 57 5.11 -0.63 0.40
C ALA A 57 5.07 -1.11 1.86
N PRO A 58 6.19 -1.63 2.41
CA PRO A 58 6.30 -1.95 3.82
C PRO A 58 6.30 -0.67 4.66
N LEU A 59 5.61 -0.71 5.79
CA LEU A 59 5.58 0.35 6.80
C LEU A 59 6.16 -0.22 8.10
N ILE A 60 7.17 0.47 8.62
CA ILE A 60 7.89 0.03 9.83
C ILE A 60 7.12 0.44 11.09
N HIS A 61 6.19 1.41 11.00
CA HIS A 61 5.32 1.82 12.11
C HIS A 61 3.89 2.20 11.68
N PRO A 62 2.82 1.71 12.35
CA PRO A 62 1.42 2.05 12.03
C PRO A 62 1.08 3.53 12.25
N THR A 63 1.85 4.22 13.10
CA THR A 63 1.68 5.64 13.41
C THR A 63 2.17 6.57 12.31
N ASP A 64 3.01 6.11 11.38
CA ASP A 64 3.69 7.03 10.46
C ASP A 64 2.81 7.50 9.30
N PHE A 65 1.91 6.65 8.76
CA PHE A 65 1.17 7.06 7.56
C PHE A 65 0.04 8.06 7.85
N THR A 66 -0.76 7.80 8.87
CA THR A 66 -1.88 8.68 9.23
C THR A 66 -1.40 9.95 9.95
N ALA A 67 -0.33 9.87 10.76
CA ALA A 67 0.23 11.04 11.42
C ALA A 67 0.96 11.97 10.45
N GLU A 68 1.66 11.44 9.43
CA GLU A 68 2.24 12.26 8.36
C GLU A 68 1.15 12.92 7.50
N LEU A 69 0.08 12.21 7.15
CA LEU A 69 -1.07 12.80 6.45
C LEU A 69 -1.77 13.90 7.26
N GLN A 70 -1.87 13.76 8.58
CA GLN A 70 -2.45 14.79 9.46
C GLN A 70 -1.49 15.95 9.77
N LYS A 71 -0.17 15.73 9.75
CA LYS A 71 0.84 16.79 9.90
C LYS A 71 1.14 17.54 8.60
N GLY A 72 0.73 16.99 7.45
CA GLY A 72 0.88 17.59 6.12
C GLY A 72 -0.13 18.70 5.79
N THR A 73 -1.13 18.97 6.63
CA THR A 73 -1.93 20.20 6.54
C THR A 73 -1.23 21.35 7.28
N ARG A 74 -0.36 22.06 6.56
CA ARG A 74 -0.07 23.47 6.78
C ARG A 74 -0.01 24.20 5.46
#